data_AF-A0A378MRK1-F1
#
_entry.id   AF-A0A378MRK1-F1
#
_cell.length_a   1.000
_cell.length_b   1.000
_cell.length_c   1.000
_cell.angle_alpha   90.00
_cell.angle_beta   90.00
_cell.angle_gamma   90.00
#
_symmetry.space_group_name_H-M   'P 1'
#
loop_
_entity.id
_entity.type
_entity.pdbx_description
1 polymer ?
#
loop_
_entity_poly.entity_id
_entity_poly.type
_entity_poly.pdbx_seq_one_letter_code
_entity_poly.pdbx_strand_id
1 'polypeptide(L)' 'MALWGGRFTQQADAKFKYFNDSLRFDYRLAIQDIEGSIAGQKPLLR' A
#
# COMPACT_ATOMS: atom_id res chain seq x y z
N MET A 1 -5.57 -2.87 -4.58
CA MET A 1 -4.92 -3.25 -3.32
C MET A 1 -5.46 -4.59 -2.90
N ALA A 2 -4.59 -5.59 -2.78
CA ALA A 2 -4.91 -6.75 -1.96
C ALA A 2 -5.04 -6.26 -0.50
N LEU A 3 -6.02 -6.77 0.24
CA LEU A 3 -6.11 -6.52 1.69
C LEU A 3 -4.83 -7.01 2.40
N TRP A 4 -4.68 -6.66 3.68
CA TRP A 4 -3.58 -7.18 4.51
C TRP A 4 -3.72 -8.71 4.64
N GLY A 5 -2.99 -9.42 3.79
CA GLY A 5 -3.22 -10.83 3.42
C GLY A 5 -3.01 -11.87 4.51
N GLY A 6 -2.76 -11.46 5.76
CA GLY A 6 -2.48 -12.39 6.86
C GLY A 6 -3.71 -12.96 7.57
N ARG A 7 -4.86 -12.27 7.53
CA ARG A 7 -6.04 -12.64 8.35
C ARG A 7 -7.23 -13.20 7.56
N PHE A 8 -7.18 -13.14 6.23
CA PHE A 8 -8.24 -13.60 5.35
C PHE A 8 -7.82 -14.86 4.62
N THR A 9 -8.71 -15.86 4.54
CA THR A 9 -8.48 -17.13 3.83
C THR A 9 -9.00 -17.10 2.39
N GLN A 10 -9.74 -16.06 2.01
CA GLN A 10 -10.38 -15.90 0.70
C GLN A 10 -9.96 -14.57 0.06
N GLN A 11 -10.06 -14.50 -1.27
CA GLN A 11 -9.80 -13.27 -2.00
C GLN A 11 -10.92 -12.25 -1.78
N ALA A 12 -10.55 -10.97 -1.87
CA ALA A 12 -11.52 -9.88 -1.84
C ALA A 12 -12.41 -9.91 -3.09
N ASP A 13 -13.69 -9.60 -2.91
CA ASP A 13 -14.63 -9.42 -4.02
C ASP A 13 -14.16 -8.30 -4.97
N ALA A 14 -14.43 -8.46 -6.27
CA ALA A 14 -13.96 -7.53 -7.29
C ALA A 14 -14.55 -6.11 -7.13
N LYS A 15 -15.83 -5.98 -6.72
CA LYS A 15 -16.46 -4.68 -6.47
C LYS A 15 -15.86 -4.03 -5.23
N PHE A 16 -15.61 -4.83 -4.18
CA PHE A 16 -14.96 -4.35 -2.97
C PHE A 16 -13.54 -3.85 -3.27
N LYS A 17 -12.77 -4.59 -4.07
CA LYS A 17 -11.44 -4.15 -4.53
C LYS A 17 -11.52 -2.83 -5.29
N TYR A 18 -12.43 -2.71 -6.27
CA TYR A 18 -12.59 -1.46 -7.03
C TYR A 18 -12.95 -0.27 -6.14
N PHE A 19 -13.85 -0.49 -5.18
CA PHE A 19 -14.25 0.55 -4.22
C PHE A 19 -13.10 0.98 -3.32
N ASN A 20 -12.32 0.03 -2.81
CA ASN A 20 -11.24 0.28 -1.86
C ASN A 20 -9.93 0.79 -2.50
N ASP A 21 -9.76 0.62 -3.81
CA ASP A 21 -8.53 0.99 -4.50
C ASP A 21 -8.34 2.52 -4.56
N SER A 22 -7.37 3.01 -3.80
CA SER A 22 -6.99 4.42 -3.74
C SER A 22 -5.96 4.83 -4.79
N LEU A 23 -5.34 3.87 -5.48
CA LEU A 23 -4.26 4.11 -6.45
C LEU A 23 -4.63 5.14 -7.53
N ARG A 24 -5.91 5.23 -7.90
CA ARG A 24 -6.45 6.20 -8.86
C ARG A 24 -6.18 7.67 -8.49
N PHE A 25 -5.87 7.97 -7.22
CA PHE A 25 -5.48 9.31 -6.77
C PHE A 25 -4.18 9.32 -5.95
N ASP A 26 -3.86 8.24 -5.23
CA ASP A 26 -2.66 8.15 -4.38
C ASP A 26 -1.35 8.13 -5.17
N TYR A 27 -1.37 7.78 -6.46
CA TYR A 27 -0.15 7.80 -7.29
C TYR A 27 0.56 9.18 -7.30
N ARG A 28 -0.17 10.26 -6.98
CA ARG A 28 0.37 11.61 -6.84
C ARG A 28 1.37 11.73 -5.68
N LEU A 29 1.33 10.79 -4.73
CA LEU A 29 2.21 10.72 -3.56
C LEU A 29 3.37 9.72 -3.71
N ALA A 30 3.55 9.14 -4.91
CA ALA A 30 4.57 8.12 -5.14
C ALA A 30 6.00 8.59 -4.80
N ILE A 31 6.31 9.86 -5.06
CA ILE A 31 7.63 10.42 -4.75
C ILE A 31 7.85 10.50 -3.24
N GLN A 32 6.85 10.97 -2.50
CA GLN A 32 6.90 11.08 -1.04
C GLN A 32 7.02 9.71 -0.38
N ASP A 33 6.32 8.70 -0.92
CA ASP A 33 6.41 7.32 -0.44
C ASP A 33 7.83 6.72 -0.62
N ILE A 34 8.46 6.98 -1.77
CA ILE A 34 9.84 6.57 -2.05
C ILE A 34 10.83 7.28 -1.11
N GLU A 35 10.73 8.60 -0.99
CA GLU A 35 11.63 9.40 -0.14
C GLU A 35 11.48 9.01 1.34
N GLY A 36 10.24 8.83 1.81
CA GLY A 36 9.93 8.38 3.16
C GLY A 36 10.47 6.98 3.45
N SER A 37 10.39 6.07 2.49
CA SER A 37 10.94 4.71 2.60
C SER A 37 12.47 4.72 2.72
N ILE A 38 13.16 5.51 1.89
CA ILE A 38 14.63 5.66 1.98
C ILE A 38 15.03 6.26 3.33
N ALA A 39 14.32 7.28 3.80
CA ALA A 39 14.58 7.89 5.11
C ALA A 39 14.34 6.90 6.27
N GLY A 40 13.25 6.11 6.20
CA GLY A 40 12.87 5.12 7.21
C GLY A 40 13.81 3.91 7.31
N GLN A 41 14.60 3.60 6.27
CA GLN A 41 15.63 2.56 6.33
C GLN A 41 16.87 2.98 7.13
N LYS A 42 17.20 4.27 7.17
CA LYS A 42 18.43 4.76 7.82
C LYS A 42 18.55 4.41 9.30
N PRO A 43 17.47 4.44 10.11
CA PRO A 43 17.50 3.96 11.50
C PRO A 43 17.58 2.44 11.64
N LEU A 44 17.06 1.66 10.69
CA LEU A 44 17.00 0.19 10.76
C LEU A 44 18.35 -0.49 10.45
N LEU A 45 19.25 0.24 9.78
CA LEU A 45 20.59 -0.22 9.43
C LEU A 45 21.65 0.12 10.50
N ARG A 46 21.23 0.63 11.66
CA ARG A 46 22.07 0.88 12.84
C ARG A 46 21.85 -0.21 13.87
#